data_AF-A0AAV0XV91-F1
#
_entry.id   AF-A0AAV0XV91-F1
#
_cell.length_a   1.000
_cell.length_b   1.000
_cell.length_c   1.000
_cell.angle_alpha   90.00
_cell.angle_beta   90.00
_cell.angle_gamma   90.00
#
_symmetry.space_group_name_H-M   'P 1'
#
loop_
_entity.id
_entity.type
_entity.pdbx_description
1 polymer ?
#
loop_
_entity_poly.entity_id
_entity_poly.type
_entity_poly.pdbx_seq_one_letter_code
_entity_poly.pdbx_strand_id
1 'polypeptide(L)'
;MDCGLFIDADKPYLAASPDGLIGNTAVLEIKCPFSIKDTNELQTAVDNKKIPYVTIVDGKMKLKKTSSYYYQVQGQLKITKRNVCYFVVYSEKWIEYDVIDYDERFWYSKMDIQLETFYKECLLPELVEPRLVVNKRKDAKKWENANYAEVKNNLILNS
;
A
#
# COMPACT_ATOMS: atom_id res chain seq x y z
N MET A 1 -11.45 15.68 -14.44
CA MET A 1 -11.84 14.27 -14.30
C MET A 1 -11.73 14.04 -12.82
N ASP A 2 -12.81 14.29 -12.10
CA ASP A 2 -12.71 14.44 -10.65
C ASP A 2 -13.62 13.37 -10.04
N CYS A 3 -13.10 12.68 -9.04
CA CYS A 3 -13.85 11.71 -8.27
C CYS A 3 -13.55 11.89 -6.79
N GLY A 4 -14.51 11.49 -5.96
CA GLY A 4 -14.42 11.61 -4.51
C GLY A 4 -14.10 10.28 -3.85
N LEU A 5 -14.50 10.19 -2.58
CA LEU A 5 -14.38 8.97 -1.80
C LEU A 5 -15.47 7.95 -2.19
N PHE A 6 -15.06 6.72 -2.46
CA PHE A 6 -15.94 5.57 -2.63
C PHE A 6 -15.90 4.72 -1.38
N ILE A 7 -17.05 4.29 -0.89
CA ILE A 7 -17.17 3.37 0.25
C ILE A 7 -17.55 2.00 -0.31
N ASP A 8 -16.91 0.93 0.15
CA ASP A 8 -17.27 -0.41 -0.28
C ASP A 8 -18.66 -0.79 0.25
N ALA A 9 -19.50 -1.31 -0.65
CA ALA A 9 -20.89 -1.65 -0.33
C ALA A 9 -21.02 -2.83 0.65
N ASP A 10 -20.06 -3.75 0.64
CA ASP A 10 -20.09 -4.98 1.44
C ASP A 10 -19.32 -4.78 2.76
N LYS A 11 -18.24 -3.97 2.72
CA LYS A 11 -17.38 -3.64 3.86
C LYS A 11 -17.31 -2.12 4.06
N PRO A 12 -18.33 -1.47 4.67
CA PRO A 12 -18.43 0.00 4.76
C PRO A 12 -17.30 0.72 5.50
N TYR A 13 -16.45 -0.02 6.21
CA TYR A 13 -15.24 0.50 6.84
C TYR A 13 -14.04 0.63 5.87
N LEU A 14 -14.20 0.19 4.61
CA LEU A 14 -13.23 0.36 3.55
C LEU A 14 -13.68 1.47 2.60
N ALA A 15 -12.74 2.32 2.23
CA ALA A 15 -12.98 3.39 1.29
C ALA A 15 -11.73 3.67 0.43
N ALA A 16 -11.95 4.20 -0.76
CA ALA A 16 -10.89 4.54 -1.71
C ALA A 16 -11.21 5.83 -2.45
N SER A 17 -10.16 6.62 -2.72
CA SER A 17 -10.23 7.81 -3.56
C SER A 17 -9.19 7.64 -4.67
N PRO A 18 -9.59 7.21 -5.88
CA PRO A 18 -8.67 7.24 -7.01
C PRO A 18 -8.42 8.68 -7.47
N ASP A 19 -7.36 8.90 -8.24
CA ASP A 19 -7.07 10.23 -8.82
C ASP A 19 -8.03 10.56 -9.96
N GLY A 20 -8.61 9.54 -10.60
CA GLY A 20 -9.64 9.71 -11.62
C GLY A 20 -10.38 8.44 -11.98
N LEU A 21 -11.52 8.62 -12.65
CA LEU A 21 -12.28 7.54 -13.26
C LEU A 21 -12.19 7.62 -14.78
N ILE A 22 -11.98 6.48 -15.43
CA ILE A 22 -11.96 6.36 -16.89
C ILE A 22 -13.12 5.46 -17.29
N GLY A 23 -14.19 6.10 -17.77
CA GLY A 23 -15.45 5.44 -18.06
C GLY A 23 -15.99 4.68 -16.85
N ASN A 24 -16.59 3.51 -17.12
CA ASN A 24 -17.22 2.68 -16.10
C ASN A 24 -16.35 1.52 -15.62
N THR A 25 -15.21 1.28 -16.27
CA THR A 25 -14.43 0.05 -16.09
C THR A 25 -13.06 0.26 -15.47
N ALA A 26 -12.55 1.50 -15.47
CA ALA A 26 -11.18 1.78 -15.07
C ALA A 26 -11.03 2.98 -14.12
N VAL A 27 -9.95 2.93 -13.35
CA VAL A 27 -9.45 4.02 -12.50
C VAL A 27 -8.10 4.53 -13.00
N LEU A 28 -7.76 5.75 -12.61
CA LEU A 28 -6.47 6.40 -12.84
C LEU A 28 -5.81 6.66 -11.48
N GLU A 29 -4.54 6.31 -11.38
CA GLU A 29 -3.69 6.60 -10.22
C GLU A 29 -2.38 7.19 -10.74
N ILE A 30 -2.05 8.41 -10.31
CA ILE A 30 -0.89 9.17 -10.77
C ILE A 30 0.07 9.38 -9.61
N LYS A 31 1.33 8.98 -9.81
CA LYS A 31 2.43 9.30 -8.91
C LYS A 31 3.39 10.28 -9.55
N CYS A 32 3.73 11.34 -8.83
CA CYS A 32 4.69 12.37 -9.24
C CYS A 32 5.87 12.42 -8.26
N PRO A 33 6.75 11.41 -8.21
CA PRO A 33 7.82 11.36 -7.21
C PRO A 33 8.88 12.43 -7.47
N PHE A 34 9.18 13.26 -6.48
CA PHE A 34 10.21 14.31 -6.61
C PHE A 34 11.61 13.75 -6.91
N SER A 35 11.89 12.49 -6.55
CA SER A 35 13.18 11.83 -6.75
C SER A 35 13.62 11.74 -8.22
N ILE A 36 12.67 11.74 -9.16
CA ILE A 36 12.94 11.60 -10.60
C ILE A 36 12.84 12.92 -11.38
N LYS A 37 12.64 14.06 -10.71
CA LYS A 37 12.43 15.36 -11.37
C LYS A 37 13.51 15.71 -12.41
N ASP A 38 14.77 15.39 -12.10
CA ASP A 38 15.94 15.67 -12.94
C ASP A 38 16.42 14.42 -13.70
N THR A 39 15.57 13.39 -13.82
CA THR A 39 15.92 12.15 -14.50
C THR A 39 15.21 12.08 -15.83
N ASN A 40 15.98 11.97 -16.91
CA ASN A 40 15.45 12.10 -18.27
C ASN A 40 14.79 10.81 -18.81
N GLU A 41 15.07 9.66 -18.19
CA GLU A 41 14.62 8.36 -18.70
C GLU A 41 14.22 7.41 -17.56
N LEU A 42 13.21 6.57 -17.82
CA LEU A 42 12.71 5.57 -16.87
C LEU A 42 13.81 4.62 -16.39
N GLN A 43 14.63 4.11 -17.32
CA GLN A 43 15.70 3.14 -17.02
C GLN A 43 16.67 3.70 -15.96
N THR A 44 17.15 4.92 -16.17
CA THR A 44 18.02 5.61 -15.21
C THR A 44 17.35 5.80 -13.84
N ALA A 45 16.03 6.06 -13.79
CA ALA A 45 15.31 6.22 -12.54
C ALA A 45 15.21 4.89 -11.76
N VAL A 46 14.98 3.78 -12.46
CA VAL A 46 14.89 2.43 -11.88
C VAL A 46 16.27 1.95 -11.41
N ASP A 47 17.31 2.10 -12.23
CA ASP A 47 18.68 1.66 -11.91
C ASP A 47 19.26 2.38 -10.70
N ASN A 48 19.00 3.69 -10.61
CA ASN A 48 19.37 4.51 -9.44
C ASN A 48 18.42 4.35 -8.25
N LYS A 49 17.45 3.42 -8.31
CA LYS A 49 16.49 3.11 -7.25
C LYS A 49 15.66 4.31 -6.78
N LYS A 50 15.44 5.29 -7.65
CA LYS A 50 14.64 6.51 -7.35
C LYS A 50 13.14 6.21 -7.25
N ILE A 51 12.70 5.14 -7.91
CA ILE A 51 11.33 4.62 -7.89
C ILE A 51 11.35 3.10 -7.62
N PRO A 52 11.69 2.68 -6.39
CA PRO A 52 11.99 1.27 -6.09
C PRO A 52 10.78 0.34 -6.23
N TYR A 53 9.57 0.89 -6.35
CA TYR A 53 8.31 0.18 -6.56
C TYR A 53 8.06 -0.21 -8.02
N VAL A 54 8.86 0.29 -8.96
CA VAL A 54 8.77 -0.03 -10.39
C VAL A 54 9.89 -1.00 -10.80
N THR A 55 9.60 -1.83 -11.79
CA THR A 55 10.56 -2.61 -12.57
C THR A 55 10.30 -2.40 -14.05
N ILE A 56 11.24 -2.79 -14.91
CA ILE A 56 11.08 -2.76 -16.36
C ILE A 56 11.03 -4.21 -16.86
N VAL A 57 10.02 -4.53 -17.67
CA VAL A 57 9.84 -5.85 -18.31
C VAL A 57 9.52 -5.59 -19.77
N ASP A 58 10.29 -6.18 -20.67
CA ASP A 58 10.16 -5.99 -22.13
C ASP A 58 10.13 -4.50 -22.55
N GLY A 59 10.98 -3.70 -21.90
CA GLY A 59 11.08 -2.25 -22.14
C GLY A 59 9.90 -1.43 -21.61
N LYS A 60 8.96 -2.04 -20.89
CA LYS A 60 7.78 -1.35 -20.34
C LYS A 60 7.83 -1.27 -18.82
N MET A 61 7.33 -0.16 -18.29
CA MET A 61 7.14 0.03 -16.87
C MET A 61 6.19 -1.03 -16.30
N LYS A 62 6.57 -1.64 -15.18
CA LYS A 62 5.71 -2.55 -14.42
C LYS A 62 5.73 -2.23 -12.93
N LEU A 63 4.56 -2.15 -12.31
CA LEU A 63 4.44 -1.98 -10.87
C LEU A 63 4.74 -3.31 -10.17
N LYS A 64 5.64 -3.29 -9.18
CA LYS A 64 5.94 -4.49 -8.39
C LYS A 64 4.74 -4.88 -7.53
N LYS A 65 4.31 -6.13 -7.61
CA LYS A 65 3.22 -6.66 -6.76
C LYS A 65 3.49 -6.59 -5.26
N THR A 66 4.75 -6.46 -4.86
CA THR A 66 5.18 -6.29 -3.46
C THR A 66 5.16 -4.83 -2.98
N SER A 67 4.93 -3.87 -3.87
CA SER A 67 4.84 -2.45 -3.50
C SER A 67 3.53 -2.15 -2.78
N SER A 68 3.57 -1.25 -1.81
CA SER A 68 2.37 -0.66 -1.19
C SER A 68 1.42 -0.03 -2.21
N TYR A 69 1.92 0.50 -3.33
CA TYR A 69 1.07 1.04 -4.38
C TYR A 69 0.27 -0.04 -5.12
N TYR A 70 0.79 -1.26 -5.23
CA TYR A 70 0.01 -2.35 -5.81
C TYR A 70 -1.17 -2.71 -4.90
N TYR A 71 -0.97 -2.74 -3.59
CA TYR A 71 -2.04 -2.90 -2.61
C TYR A 71 -3.05 -1.75 -2.69
N GLN A 72 -2.59 -0.51 -2.82
CA GLN A 72 -3.48 0.66 -3.01
C GLN A 72 -4.36 0.49 -4.24
N VAL A 73 -3.76 0.13 -5.39
CA VAL A 73 -4.48 -0.07 -6.66
C VAL A 73 -5.51 -1.20 -6.54
N GLN A 74 -5.12 -2.36 -6.00
CA GLN A 74 -6.05 -3.48 -5.81
C GLN A 74 -7.23 -3.11 -4.90
N GLY A 75 -6.99 -2.31 -3.86
CA GLY A 75 -8.04 -1.74 -3.02
C GLY A 75 -8.97 -0.79 -3.77
N GLN A 76 -8.43 0.15 -4.53
CA GLN A 76 -9.22 1.07 -5.36
C GLN A 76 -10.10 0.29 -6.35
N LEU A 77 -9.56 -0.73 -7.04
CA LEU A 77 -10.30 -1.55 -7.98
C LEU A 77 -11.44 -2.33 -7.31
N LYS A 78 -11.17 -2.96 -6.16
CA LYS A 78 -12.20 -3.67 -5.40
C LYS A 78 -13.32 -2.74 -4.96
N ILE A 79 -12.98 -1.62 -4.33
CA ILE A 79 -13.93 -0.71 -3.69
C ILE A 79 -14.79 0.01 -4.74
N THR A 80 -14.17 0.44 -5.85
CA THR A 80 -14.88 1.10 -6.95
C THR A 80 -15.59 0.13 -7.91
N LYS A 81 -15.51 -1.19 -7.65
CA LYS A 81 -16.04 -2.28 -8.49
C LYS A 81 -15.60 -2.15 -9.97
N ARG A 82 -14.31 -1.87 -10.17
CA ARG A 82 -13.67 -1.69 -11.48
C ARG A 82 -12.58 -2.73 -11.70
N ASN A 83 -12.23 -2.94 -12.97
CA ASN A 83 -11.39 -4.06 -13.36
C ASN A 83 -9.97 -3.64 -13.74
N VAL A 84 -9.75 -2.38 -14.10
CA VAL A 84 -8.48 -1.90 -14.66
C VAL A 84 -8.02 -0.61 -13.99
N CYS A 85 -6.73 -0.50 -13.69
CA CYS A 85 -6.10 0.74 -13.26
C CYS A 85 -5.01 1.12 -14.25
N TYR A 86 -5.02 2.39 -14.68
CA TYR A 86 -3.87 3.02 -15.32
C TYR A 86 -3.00 3.64 -14.22
N PHE A 87 -1.91 2.96 -13.88
CA PHE A 87 -0.95 3.45 -12.89
C PHE A 87 0.13 4.25 -13.60
N VAL A 88 0.11 5.56 -13.43
CA VAL A 88 0.99 6.51 -14.13
C VAL A 88 2.09 6.98 -13.19
N VAL A 89 3.34 6.97 -13.68
CA VAL A 89 4.44 7.70 -13.07
C VAL A 89 4.77 8.88 -13.96
N TYR A 90 4.59 10.08 -13.41
CA TYR A 90 4.81 11.33 -14.11
C TYR A 90 6.03 12.07 -13.55
N SER A 91 6.79 12.68 -14.46
CA SER A 91 7.81 13.69 -14.19
C SER A 91 7.70 14.81 -15.23
N GLU A 92 8.38 15.93 -15.01
CA GLU A 92 8.44 17.00 -16.02
C GLU A 92 9.13 16.58 -17.33
N LYS A 93 9.88 15.47 -17.32
CA LYS A 93 10.68 15.01 -18.46
C LYS A 93 10.02 13.89 -19.26
N TRP A 94 9.25 13.03 -18.60
CA TRP A 94 8.62 11.87 -19.21
C TRP A 94 7.42 11.38 -18.39
N ILE A 95 6.57 10.61 -19.06
CA ILE A 95 5.40 9.95 -18.50
C ILE A 95 5.44 8.47 -18.91
N GLU A 96 5.26 7.59 -17.94
CA GLU A 96 5.20 6.14 -18.16
C GLU A 96 4.03 5.57 -17.37
N TYR A 97 3.47 4.44 -17.82
CA TYR A 97 2.34 3.82 -17.14
C TYR A 97 2.35 2.30 -17.24
N ASP A 98 1.70 1.68 -16.26
CA ASP A 98 1.36 0.27 -16.25
C ASP A 98 -0.16 0.12 -16.24
N VAL A 99 -0.65 -0.94 -16.89
CA VAL A 99 -2.07 -1.32 -16.87
C VAL A 99 -2.20 -2.51 -15.93
N ILE A 100 -2.93 -2.29 -14.84
CA ILE A 100 -3.05 -3.26 -13.74
C ILE A 100 -4.49 -3.74 -13.69
N ASP A 101 -4.68 -5.04 -13.86
CA ASP A 101 -5.97 -5.68 -13.71
C ASP A 101 -6.28 -5.99 -12.23
N TYR A 102 -7.56 -6.03 -11.89
CA TYR A 102 -8.01 -6.53 -10.60
C TYR A 102 -7.63 -8.01 -10.45
N ASP A 103 -6.92 -8.32 -9.38
CA ASP A 103 -6.44 -9.65 -9.05
C ASP A 103 -7.21 -10.16 -7.83
N GLU A 104 -8.35 -10.79 -8.10
CA GLU A 104 -9.25 -11.33 -7.07
C GLU A 104 -8.53 -12.28 -6.10
N ARG A 105 -7.63 -13.13 -6.64
CA ARG A 105 -6.84 -14.05 -5.82
C ARG A 105 -5.91 -13.29 -4.90
N PHE A 106 -5.26 -12.24 -5.38
CA PHE A 106 -4.45 -11.38 -4.54
C PHE A 106 -5.27 -10.69 -3.45
N TRP A 107 -6.45 -10.16 -3.78
CA TRP A 107 -7.35 -9.53 -2.80
C TRP A 107 -7.68 -10.48 -1.64
N TYR A 108 -8.24 -11.64 -1.94
CA TYR A 108 -8.68 -12.57 -0.89
C TYR A 108 -7.52 -13.21 -0.13
N SER A 109 -6.39 -13.48 -0.80
CA SER A 109 -5.24 -14.13 -0.15
C SER A 109 -4.32 -13.18 0.62
N LYS A 110 -4.28 -11.88 0.28
CA LYS A 110 -3.31 -10.92 0.84
C LYS A 110 -3.92 -9.71 1.52
N MET A 111 -5.17 -9.35 1.24
CA MET A 111 -5.75 -8.09 1.71
C MET A 111 -6.98 -8.29 2.59
N ASP A 112 -7.94 -9.09 2.15
CA ASP A 112 -9.29 -9.09 2.72
C ASP A 112 -9.31 -9.40 4.22
N ILE A 113 -8.68 -10.51 4.62
CA ILE A 113 -8.60 -10.94 6.02
C ILE A 113 -7.82 -9.92 6.85
N GLN A 114 -6.70 -9.40 6.34
CA GLN A 114 -5.84 -8.47 7.10
C GLN A 114 -6.54 -7.14 7.35
N LEU A 115 -7.25 -6.61 6.36
CA LEU A 115 -8.02 -5.37 6.48
C LEU A 115 -9.20 -5.53 7.45
N GLU A 116 -9.88 -6.66 7.41
CA GLU A 116 -10.97 -6.97 8.33
C GLU A 116 -10.49 -7.15 9.77
N THR A 117 -9.40 -7.89 9.97
CA THR A 117 -8.75 -8.04 11.28
C THR A 117 -8.31 -6.68 11.82
N PHE A 118 -7.64 -5.86 11.01
CA PHE A 118 -7.23 -4.51 11.43
C PHE A 118 -8.43 -3.64 11.82
N TYR A 119 -9.52 -3.68 11.05
CA TYR A 119 -10.72 -2.94 11.40
C TYR A 119 -11.31 -3.42 12.73
N LYS A 120 -11.55 -4.72 12.89
CA LYS A 120 -12.24 -5.28 14.06
C LYS A 120 -11.41 -5.21 15.34
N GLU A 121 -10.11 -5.45 15.26
CA GLU A 121 -9.25 -5.63 16.43
C GLU A 121 -8.45 -4.37 16.79
N CYS A 122 -8.22 -3.47 15.83
CA CYS A 122 -7.45 -2.24 16.06
C CYS A 122 -8.31 -0.99 15.94
N LEU A 123 -8.99 -0.78 14.81
CA LEU A 123 -9.67 0.50 14.56
C LEU A 123 -10.99 0.63 15.34
N LEU A 124 -11.86 -0.38 15.27
CA LEU A 124 -13.19 -0.36 15.86
C LEU A 124 -13.15 -0.16 17.40
N PRO A 125 -12.29 -0.84 18.17
CA PRO A 125 -12.19 -0.60 19.61
C PRO A 125 -11.84 0.86 19.92
N GLU A 126 -10.91 1.46 19.18
CA GLU A 126 -10.49 2.86 19.38
C GLU A 126 -11.55 3.87 18.90
N LEU A 127 -12.48 3.48 18.02
CA LEU A 127 -13.61 4.32 17.61
C LEU A 127 -14.75 4.32 18.65
N VAL A 128 -15.03 3.17 19.25
CA VAL A 128 -16.13 3.01 20.23
C VAL A 128 -15.72 3.53 21.60
N GLU A 129 -14.54 3.14 22.05
CA GLU A 129 -13.95 3.59 23.31
C GLU A 129 -12.49 3.96 23.04
N PRO A 130 -12.24 5.20 22.60
CA PRO A 130 -10.88 5.68 22.39
C PRO A 130 -10.11 5.45 23.67
N ARG A 131 -9.05 4.64 23.61
CA ARG A 131 -8.21 4.44 24.79
C ARG A 131 -7.47 5.74 25.01
N LEU A 132 -8.04 6.63 25.83
CA LEU A 132 -7.37 7.82 26.32
C LEU A 132 -6.02 7.35 26.85
N VAL A 133 -4.95 7.77 26.19
CA VAL A 133 -3.59 7.31 26.48
C VAL A 133 -3.23 7.75 27.89
N VAL A 134 -3.53 6.92 28.89
CA VAL A 134 -2.80 6.94 30.15
C VAL A 134 -1.46 6.23 29.86
N ASN A 135 -0.51 7.01 29.34
CA ASN A 135 0.93 6.76 29.39
C ASN A 135 1.45 5.33 29.13
N LYS A 136 1.21 4.73 27.95
CA LYS A 136 1.93 3.52 27.52
C LYS A 136 3.32 3.77 26.90
N ARG A 137 4.00 4.87 27.25
CA ARG A 137 5.44 5.03 26.95
C ARG A 137 6.35 4.18 27.87
N LYS A 138 5.80 3.52 28.91
CA LYS A 138 6.57 2.71 29.86
C LYS A 138 6.53 1.19 29.59
N ASP A 139 5.53 0.68 28.87
CA ASP A 139 5.35 -0.77 28.70
C ASP A 139 6.04 -1.34 27.46
N ALA A 140 6.23 -0.55 26.39
CA ALA A 140 6.98 -0.99 25.21
C ALA A 140 8.46 -1.29 25.54
N LYS A 141 9.09 -0.45 26.39
CA LYS A 141 10.43 -0.72 26.92
C LYS A 141 10.49 -1.95 27.84
N LYS A 142 9.38 -2.30 28.49
CA LYS A 142 9.30 -3.45 29.39
C LYS A 142 9.20 -4.77 28.60
N TRP A 143 8.52 -4.76 27.46
CA TRP A 143 8.44 -5.88 26.51
C TRP A 143 9.78 -6.14 25.79
N GLU A 144 10.47 -5.09 25.33
CA GLU A 144 11.81 -5.23 24.71
C GLU A 144 12.86 -5.77 25.70
N ASN A 145 12.86 -5.28 26.95
CA ASN A 145 13.82 -5.73 27.96
C ASN A 145 13.56 -7.16 28.46
N ALA A 146 12.29 -7.59 28.51
CA ALA A 146 11.94 -8.96 28.91
C ALA A 146 12.41 -9.99 27.87
N ASN A 147 12.21 -9.71 26.58
CA ASN A 147 12.65 -10.59 25.50
C ASN A 147 14.18 -10.62 25.33
N TYR A 148 14.89 -9.51 25.58
CA TYR A 148 16.35 -9.50 25.51
C TYR A 148 17.02 -10.31 26.63
N ALA A 149 16.42 -10.34 27.82
CA ALA A 149 16.90 -11.15 28.95
C ALA A 149 16.68 -12.66 28.73
N GLU A 150 15.55 -13.03 28.13
CA GLU A 150 15.21 -14.43 27.82
C GLU A 150 16.12 -15.01 26.72
N VAL A 151 16.45 -14.21 25.70
CA VAL A 151 17.36 -14.60 24.61
C VAL A 151 18.81 -14.72 25.11
N LYS A 152 19.27 -13.87 26.05
CA LYS A 152 20.61 -13.97 26.62
C LYS A 152 20.80 -15.21 27.50
N ASN A 153 19.80 -15.61 28.28
CA ASN A 153 19.91 -16.79 29.15
C ASN A 153 19.96 -18.10 28.36
N ASN A 154 19.30 -18.16 27.20
CA ASN A 154 19.32 -19.36 26.34
C ASN A 154 20.59 -19.52 25.49
N LEU A 155 21.42 -18.48 25.38
CA LEU A 155 22.70 -18.52 24.67
C LEU A 155 23.89 -18.87 25.57
N ILE A 156 23.77 -18.76 26.90
CA ILE A 156 24.85 -19.04 27.86
C ILE A 156 24.79 -20.49 28.39
N LEU A 157 23.67 -21.19 28.21
CA LEU A 157 23.48 -22.57 28.70
C LEU A 157 23.76 -23.67 27.65
N ASN A 158 24.17 -23.29 26.43
CA ASN A 158 24.46 -24.24 25.33
C ASN A 158 25.87 -24.06 24.74
N SER A 159 26.82 -23.56 25.52
CA SER A 159 28.25 -23.48 25.17
C SER A 159 29.11 -24.17 26.22
#